data_AF-A0A9P8UL91-F1
#
_entry.id   AF-A0A9P8UL91-F1
#
_cell.length_a   1.000
_cell.length_b   1.000
_cell.length_c   1.000
_cell.angle_alpha   90.00
_cell.angle_beta   90.00
_cell.angle_gamma   90.00
#
_symmetry.space_group_name_H-M   'P 1'
#
loop_
_entity.id
_entity.type
_entity.pdbx_description
1 polymer ?
#
loop_
_entity_poly.entity_id
_entity_poly.type
_entity_poly.pdbx_seq_one_letter_code
_entity_poly.pdbx_strand_id
1 'polypeptide(L)'
;MSGFQHSDLQDIGSKAAVSESSDVEKQGLGTNAKPRAIPSQPKSLGAGTALPIGVFATTLTTLSLSLMEWRGVTTDNVFIANFFFAAAFGLVVTAQWELAIGNGFSYTVFSAFGLFYAGYGAILTPAFGVAAAYGDDVQQYNNALGFFVILWTVFVLTFLVASLPTNLVYIWIFFTVDLAFLLIAASYFAAADGNHTAAIGLKKAGGVFCFLAGLVGWYLTFALLLKDSLIDLPLGDTSRYFGKVKKHD
;
A
#
# COMPACT_ATOMS: atom_id res chain seq x y z
N MET A 1 -52.20 68.50 32.06
CA MET A 1 -52.04 67.09 32.51
C MET A 1 -51.58 66.29 31.30
N SER A 2 -50.51 65.55 31.50
CA SER A 2 -49.65 64.86 30.52
C SER A 2 -50.35 63.77 29.69
N GLY A 3 -49.98 63.68 28.41
CA GLY A 3 -50.31 62.54 27.55
C GLY A 3 -49.61 62.62 26.18
N PHE A 4 -48.64 61.73 25.97
CA PHE A 4 -47.84 61.45 24.77
C PHE A 4 -48.68 61.09 23.52
N GLN A 5 -48.27 61.48 22.30
CA GLN A 5 -47.83 60.59 21.18
C GLN A 5 -47.81 61.25 19.78
N HIS A 6 -46.69 61.01 19.08
CA HIS A 6 -46.45 60.84 17.63
C HIS A 6 -46.41 62.02 16.62
N SER A 7 -45.44 61.88 15.68
CA SER A 7 -45.08 62.68 14.49
C SER A 7 -44.22 63.92 14.80
N ASP A 8 -43.01 64.11 14.26
CA ASP A 8 -42.64 64.09 12.85
C ASP A 8 -41.19 63.61 12.58
N LEU A 9 -41.01 63.07 11.38
CA LEU A 9 -39.73 62.78 10.74
C LEU A 9 -39.09 64.07 10.19
N GLN A 10 -37.77 63.99 10.00
CA GLN A 10 -36.90 64.84 9.17
C GLN A 10 -36.23 66.01 9.91
N ASP A 11 -34.97 65.81 10.28
CA ASP A 11 -33.96 66.76 9.81
C ASP A 11 -32.71 66.01 9.32
N ILE A 12 -32.30 66.40 8.12
CA ILE A 12 -31.24 65.84 7.31
C ILE A 12 -30.02 66.72 7.56
N GLY A 13 -28.90 66.16 8.00
CA GLY A 13 -27.70 66.97 8.09
C GLY A 13 -26.47 66.30 8.68
N SER A 14 -25.61 65.82 7.77
CA SER A 14 -24.15 66.00 7.82
C SER A 14 -23.41 65.64 9.12
N LYS A 15 -22.64 64.54 9.08
CA LYS A 15 -21.26 64.49 9.60
C LYS A 15 -20.58 63.17 9.23
N ALA A 16 -19.97 63.17 8.04
CA ALA A 16 -18.70 62.51 7.84
C ALA A 16 -17.57 63.46 8.27
N ALA A 17 -16.42 62.88 8.65
CA ALA A 17 -15.14 63.51 9.02
C ALA A 17 -14.96 63.94 10.49
N VAL A 18 -14.26 63.10 11.25
CA VAL A 18 -12.96 63.46 11.84
C VAL A 18 -12.02 62.26 11.68
N SER A 19 -10.89 62.51 11.03
CA SER A 19 -9.74 61.63 10.85
C SER A 19 -8.61 62.14 11.74
N GLU A 20 -7.78 61.24 12.28
CA GLU A 20 -6.32 61.36 12.54
C GLU A 20 -5.98 60.31 13.63
N SER A 21 -5.44 59.13 13.31
CA SER A 21 -4.08 58.81 12.87
C SER A 21 -2.97 59.19 13.86
N SER A 22 -2.68 58.31 14.82
CA SER A 22 -1.33 57.92 15.24
C SER A 22 -1.44 57.05 16.50
N ASP A 23 -0.94 55.81 16.43
CA ASP A 23 -0.12 55.20 17.48
C ASP A 23 0.14 53.73 17.10
N VAL A 24 1.11 53.59 16.20
CA VAL A 24 1.71 52.34 15.73
C VAL A 24 2.71 51.74 16.75
N GLU A 25 2.86 52.30 17.95
CA GLU A 25 3.81 51.83 18.95
C GLU A 25 3.18 51.43 20.29
N LYS A 26 2.66 50.20 20.38
CA LYS A 26 2.70 49.39 21.61
C LYS A 26 2.91 47.91 21.26
N GLN A 27 4.06 47.60 20.67
CA GLN A 27 4.69 46.29 20.82
C GLN A 27 5.17 46.15 22.27
N GLY A 28 4.29 45.61 23.13
CA GLY A 28 4.67 45.04 24.42
C GLY A 28 4.66 43.51 24.29
N LEU A 29 5.81 42.88 24.53
CA LEU A 29 5.99 41.44 24.57
C LEU A 29 4.95 40.77 25.49
N GLY A 30 3.98 40.09 24.89
CA GLY A 30 3.05 39.19 25.56
C GLY A 30 2.99 37.89 24.78
N THR A 31 3.89 36.96 25.09
CA THR A 31 3.93 35.61 24.53
C THR A 31 2.69 34.83 24.98
N ASN A 32 1.61 34.91 24.21
CA ASN A 32 0.51 33.94 24.25
C ASN A 32 0.29 33.38 22.84
N ALA A 33 1.36 32.79 22.29
CA ALA A 33 1.20 31.84 21.22
C ALA A 33 0.47 30.63 21.80
N LYS A 34 -0.83 30.47 21.45
CA LYS A 34 -1.52 29.18 21.63
C LYS A 34 -0.57 28.11 21.09
N PRO A 35 -0.27 27.03 21.84
CA PRO A 35 0.54 25.95 21.32
C PRO A 35 -0.08 25.52 20.00
N ARG A 36 0.66 25.66 18.90
CA ARG A 36 0.28 25.08 17.61
C ARG A 36 0.06 23.61 17.91
N ALA A 37 -1.19 23.15 17.85
CA ALA A 37 -1.51 21.74 18.04
C ALA A 37 -0.62 20.98 17.05
N ILE A 38 0.39 20.29 17.57
CA ILE A 38 1.09 19.27 16.82
C ILE A 38 -0.02 18.32 16.39
N PRO A 39 -0.21 18.04 15.08
CA PRO A 39 -1.20 17.04 14.68
C PRO A 39 -0.86 15.79 15.47
N SER A 40 -1.72 15.42 16.42
CA SER A 40 -1.55 14.18 17.17
C SER A 40 -1.48 13.09 16.13
N GLN A 41 -0.40 12.31 16.14
CA GLN A 41 -0.32 11.09 15.35
C GLN A 41 -1.66 10.37 15.49
N PRO A 42 -2.30 9.94 14.38
CA PRO A 42 -3.55 9.19 14.47
C PRO A 42 -3.35 8.08 15.50
N LYS A 43 -4.31 7.90 16.41
CA LYS A 43 -4.23 6.89 17.47
C LYS A 43 -3.92 5.55 16.81
N SER A 44 -2.68 5.09 16.96
CA SER A 44 -2.21 3.83 16.41
C SER A 44 -2.99 2.72 17.10
N LEU A 45 -3.69 1.88 16.34
CA LEU A 45 -4.42 0.71 16.86
C LEU A 45 -3.46 -0.45 17.23
N GLY A 46 -2.22 -0.15 17.60
CA GLY A 46 -1.12 -1.10 17.79
C GLY A 46 -0.33 -1.36 16.50
N ALA A 47 0.54 -2.37 16.50
CA ALA A 47 1.31 -2.82 15.34
C ALA A 47 0.42 -3.53 14.28
N GLY A 48 -0.73 -2.95 13.92
CA GLY A 48 -1.72 -3.52 13.01
C GLY A 48 -1.13 -3.82 11.63
N THR A 49 -0.15 -3.02 11.19
CA THR A 49 0.59 -3.20 9.93
C THR A 49 1.54 -4.41 9.95
N ALA A 50 1.95 -4.92 11.12
CA ALA A 50 2.85 -6.06 11.20
C ALA A 50 2.19 -7.37 10.74
N LEU A 51 0.92 -7.58 11.10
CA LEU A 51 0.16 -8.77 10.70
C LEU A 51 0.06 -8.95 9.17
N PRO A 52 -0.43 -7.98 8.37
CA PRO A 52 -0.58 -8.16 6.92
C PRO A 52 0.77 -8.32 6.22
N ILE A 53 1.84 -7.66 6.72
CA ILE A 53 3.19 -7.84 6.18
C ILE A 53 3.73 -9.23 6.52
N GLY A 54 3.51 -9.74 7.73
CA GLY A 54 3.91 -11.09 8.12
C GLY A 54 3.16 -12.18 7.35
N VAL A 55 1.86 -11.98 7.14
CA VAL A 55 1.02 -12.85 6.29
C VAL A 55 1.48 -12.82 4.84
N PHE A 56 1.75 -11.63 4.30
CA PHE A 56 2.32 -11.46 2.97
C PHE A 56 3.66 -12.19 2.85
N ALA A 57 4.57 -12.00 3.79
CA ALA A 57 5.88 -12.64 3.82
C ALA A 57 5.76 -14.17 3.89
N THR A 58 4.90 -14.68 4.77
CA THR A 58 4.61 -16.12 4.89
C THR A 58 4.11 -16.68 3.56
N THR A 59 3.09 -16.05 2.99
CA THR A 59 2.46 -16.48 1.74
C THR A 59 3.43 -16.47 0.57
N LEU A 60 4.13 -15.36 0.37
CA LEU A 60 5.06 -15.19 -0.72
C LEU A 60 6.24 -16.16 -0.59
N THR A 61 6.76 -16.33 0.63
CA THR A 61 7.84 -17.30 0.89
C THR A 61 7.36 -18.71 0.57
N THR A 62 6.19 -19.16 1.05
CA THR A 62 5.70 -20.52 0.75
C THR A 62 5.50 -20.77 -0.74
N LEU A 63 4.91 -19.81 -1.47
CA LEU A 63 4.77 -19.87 -2.92
C LEU A 63 6.14 -19.94 -3.62
N SER A 64 7.10 -19.13 -3.18
CA SER A 64 8.44 -19.10 -3.79
C SER A 64 9.17 -20.44 -3.73
N LEU A 65 9.03 -21.18 -2.62
CA LEU A 65 9.65 -22.50 -2.47
C LEU A 65 9.10 -23.49 -3.50
N SER A 66 7.79 -23.40 -3.79
CA SER A 66 7.12 -24.21 -4.80
C SER A 66 7.48 -23.79 -6.22
N LEU A 67 7.52 -22.48 -6.50
CA LEU A 67 7.95 -21.95 -7.81
C LEU A 67 9.40 -22.34 -8.16
N MET A 68 10.26 -22.48 -7.16
CA MET A 68 11.63 -22.97 -7.31
C MET A 68 11.73 -24.51 -7.38
N GLU A 69 10.61 -25.21 -7.23
CA GLU A 69 10.50 -26.68 -7.19
C GLU A 69 11.33 -27.32 -6.08
N TRP A 70 11.45 -26.64 -4.94
CA TRP A 70 12.24 -27.17 -3.83
C TRP A 70 11.61 -28.46 -3.32
N ARG A 71 12.44 -29.48 -3.09
CA ARG A 71 12.04 -30.84 -2.71
C ARG A 71 11.14 -31.52 -3.75
N GLY A 72 11.17 -31.05 -5.01
CA GLY A 72 10.38 -31.61 -6.11
C GLY A 72 8.89 -31.28 -6.04
N VAL A 73 8.50 -30.28 -5.24
CA VAL A 73 7.11 -29.83 -5.16
C VAL A 73 6.81 -28.94 -6.36
N THR A 74 5.91 -29.38 -7.24
CA THR A 74 5.49 -28.64 -8.45
C THR A 74 4.00 -28.30 -8.44
N THR A 75 3.25 -28.84 -7.48
CA THR A 75 1.79 -28.64 -7.37
C THR A 75 1.47 -27.60 -6.29
N ASP A 76 0.95 -26.46 -6.72
CA ASP A 76 0.71 -25.30 -5.85
C ASP A 76 -0.63 -25.37 -5.06
N ASN A 77 -1.48 -26.36 -5.33
CA ASN A 77 -2.84 -26.44 -4.79
C ASN A 77 -2.91 -26.46 -3.25
N VAL A 78 -1.89 -26.97 -2.57
CA VAL A 78 -1.84 -26.95 -1.10
C VAL A 78 -1.84 -25.51 -0.55
N PHE A 79 -1.35 -24.55 -1.32
CA PHE A 79 -1.26 -23.14 -0.93
C PHE A 79 -2.57 -22.37 -1.16
N ILE A 80 -3.59 -22.97 -1.79
CA ILE A 80 -4.93 -22.37 -1.96
C ILE A 80 -5.49 -21.91 -0.62
N ALA A 81 -5.36 -22.74 0.42
CA ALA A 81 -5.79 -22.38 1.76
C ALA A 81 -5.08 -21.11 2.27
N ASN A 82 -3.79 -21.01 1.99
CA ASN A 82 -3.00 -19.85 2.37
C ASN A 82 -3.39 -18.60 1.54
N PHE A 83 -3.69 -18.74 0.25
CA PHE A 83 -4.16 -17.64 -0.59
C PHE A 83 -5.50 -17.06 -0.16
N PHE A 84 -6.48 -17.90 0.18
CA PHE A 84 -7.80 -17.41 0.59
C PHE A 84 -7.85 -16.97 2.06
N PHE A 85 -7.33 -17.79 2.98
CA PHE A 85 -7.55 -17.56 4.41
C PHE A 85 -6.46 -16.72 5.07
N ALA A 86 -5.19 -16.96 4.74
CA ALA A 86 -4.13 -16.12 5.27
C ALA A 86 -4.08 -14.82 4.48
N ALA A 87 -3.79 -14.90 3.18
CA ALA A 87 -3.53 -13.73 2.37
C ALA A 87 -4.79 -12.90 2.09
N ALA A 88 -5.76 -13.41 1.32
CA ALA A 88 -6.91 -12.60 0.91
C ALA A 88 -7.69 -12.08 2.12
N PHE A 89 -8.09 -12.95 3.04
CA PHE A 89 -8.81 -12.53 4.23
C PHE A 89 -7.94 -11.64 5.14
N GLY A 90 -6.73 -12.06 5.49
CA GLY A 90 -5.86 -11.30 6.40
C GLY A 90 -5.45 -9.92 5.87
N LEU A 91 -5.05 -9.83 4.59
CA LEU A 91 -4.65 -8.56 3.97
C LEU A 91 -5.84 -7.64 3.72
N VAL A 92 -6.93 -8.13 3.11
CA VAL A 92 -8.08 -7.27 2.76
C VAL A 92 -8.82 -6.80 4.02
N VAL A 93 -8.97 -7.66 5.03
CA VAL A 93 -9.52 -7.25 6.33
C VAL A 93 -8.62 -6.17 6.91
N THR A 94 -7.32 -6.43 7.11
CA THR A 94 -6.44 -5.41 7.73
C THR A 94 -6.40 -4.10 6.94
N ALA A 95 -6.48 -4.15 5.61
CA ALA A 95 -6.52 -2.95 4.78
C ALA A 95 -7.66 -2.00 5.18
N GLN A 96 -8.85 -2.51 5.54
CA GLN A 96 -9.96 -1.62 5.92
C GLN A 96 -9.65 -0.81 7.19
N TRP A 97 -8.85 -1.38 8.10
CA TRP A 97 -8.43 -0.71 9.33
C TRP A 97 -7.35 0.33 9.03
N GLU A 98 -6.45 0.06 8.08
CA GLU A 98 -5.49 1.05 7.56
C GLU A 98 -6.20 2.25 6.92
N LEU A 99 -7.29 2.01 6.17
CA LEU A 99 -8.12 3.09 5.62
C LEU A 99 -8.78 3.89 6.74
N ALA A 100 -9.30 3.24 7.78
CA ALA A 100 -9.97 3.90 8.90
C ALA A 100 -9.05 4.82 9.71
N ILE A 101 -7.75 4.50 9.82
CA ILE A 101 -6.74 5.37 10.47
C ILE A 101 -6.11 6.39 9.51
N GLY A 102 -6.53 6.43 8.24
CA GLY A 102 -6.08 7.39 7.22
C GLY A 102 -4.80 7.00 6.48
N ASN A 103 -4.35 5.75 6.58
CA ASN A 103 -3.19 5.25 5.84
C ASN A 103 -3.58 4.70 4.46
N GLY A 104 -3.87 5.62 3.54
CA GLY A 104 -4.33 5.28 2.18
C GLY A 104 -3.33 4.43 1.39
N PHE A 105 -2.03 4.65 1.56
CA PHE A 105 -1.00 3.89 0.85
C PHE A 105 -1.03 2.41 1.27
N SER A 106 -0.95 2.12 2.57
CA SER A 106 -1.02 0.74 3.07
C SER A 106 -2.36 0.08 2.75
N TYR A 107 -3.48 0.81 2.81
CA TYR A 107 -4.79 0.31 2.36
C TYR A 107 -4.72 -0.19 0.92
N THR A 108 -4.21 0.61 -0.01
CA THR A 108 -4.16 0.23 -1.43
C THR A 108 -3.23 -0.95 -1.64
N VAL A 109 -2.05 -0.95 -1.02
CA VAL A 109 -1.08 -2.05 -1.12
C VAL A 109 -1.66 -3.35 -0.58
N PHE A 110 -2.17 -3.37 0.65
CA PHE A 110 -2.70 -4.59 1.26
C PHE A 110 -3.94 -5.10 0.53
N SER A 111 -4.86 -4.22 0.13
CA SER A 111 -6.01 -4.62 -0.69
C SER A 111 -5.57 -5.24 -2.01
N ALA A 112 -4.61 -4.60 -2.71
CA ALA A 112 -4.11 -5.08 -4.00
C ALA A 112 -3.50 -6.49 -3.89
N PHE A 113 -2.58 -6.71 -2.94
CA PHE A 113 -1.96 -8.02 -2.76
C PHE A 113 -2.95 -9.08 -2.27
N GLY A 114 -3.86 -8.72 -1.36
CA GLY A 114 -4.92 -9.63 -0.91
C GLY A 114 -5.82 -10.09 -2.07
N LEU A 115 -6.22 -9.17 -2.94
CA LEU A 115 -7.04 -9.47 -4.13
C LEU A 115 -6.26 -10.24 -5.20
N PHE A 116 -4.96 -9.95 -5.39
CA PHE A 116 -4.10 -10.74 -6.25
C PHE A 116 -4.06 -12.20 -5.80
N TYR A 117 -3.80 -12.46 -4.52
CA TYR A 117 -3.78 -13.82 -3.98
C TYR A 117 -5.15 -14.50 -4.06
N ALA A 118 -6.24 -13.77 -3.80
CA ALA A 118 -7.60 -14.31 -4.00
C ALA A 118 -7.83 -14.75 -5.44
N GLY A 119 -7.46 -13.90 -6.42
CA GLY A 119 -7.58 -14.20 -7.84
C GLY A 119 -6.71 -15.39 -8.26
N TYR A 120 -5.45 -15.41 -7.84
CA TYR A 120 -4.54 -16.52 -8.13
C TYR A 120 -5.00 -17.84 -7.48
N GLY A 121 -5.48 -17.78 -6.23
CA GLY A 121 -6.09 -18.93 -5.55
C GLY A 121 -7.33 -19.43 -6.26
N ALA A 122 -8.16 -18.54 -6.81
CA ALA A 122 -9.35 -18.92 -7.58
C ALA A 122 -8.99 -19.62 -8.89
N ILE A 123 -7.96 -19.15 -9.60
CA ILE A 123 -7.44 -19.80 -10.82
C ILE A 123 -6.99 -21.25 -10.52
N LEU A 124 -6.27 -21.45 -9.42
CA LEU A 124 -5.74 -22.77 -9.04
C LEU A 124 -6.81 -23.72 -8.45
N THR A 125 -7.91 -23.18 -7.95
CA THR A 125 -8.95 -23.95 -7.28
C THR A 125 -9.85 -24.63 -8.32
N PRO A 126 -9.86 -25.98 -8.40
CA PRO A 126 -10.59 -26.68 -9.47
C PRO A 126 -12.10 -26.38 -9.47
N ALA A 127 -12.68 -26.09 -8.31
CA ALA A 127 -14.11 -25.80 -8.16
C ALA A 127 -14.57 -24.54 -8.92
N PHE A 128 -13.68 -23.57 -9.18
CA PHE A 128 -14.04 -22.39 -10.00
C PHE A 128 -13.98 -22.68 -11.51
N GLY A 129 -13.43 -23.83 -11.92
CA GLY A 129 -13.45 -24.26 -13.32
C GLY A 129 -12.60 -23.42 -14.28
N VAL A 130 -11.72 -22.53 -13.78
CA VAL A 130 -10.94 -21.62 -14.64
C VAL A 130 -10.05 -22.39 -15.61
N ALA A 131 -9.21 -23.31 -15.11
CA ALA A 131 -8.37 -24.15 -15.97
C ALA A 131 -9.21 -25.08 -16.87
N ALA A 132 -10.34 -25.59 -16.37
CA ALA A 132 -11.22 -26.48 -17.12
C ALA A 132 -11.88 -25.79 -18.34
N ALA A 133 -12.09 -24.47 -18.28
CA ALA A 133 -12.66 -23.70 -19.37
C ALA A 133 -11.77 -23.66 -20.63
N TYR A 134 -10.46 -23.90 -20.50
CA TYR A 134 -9.52 -23.92 -21.61
C TYR A 134 -9.37 -25.33 -22.25
N GLY A 135 -9.85 -26.39 -21.59
CA GLY A 135 -9.74 -27.76 -22.09
C GLY A 135 -8.29 -28.16 -22.41
N ASP A 136 -8.05 -28.57 -23.66
CA ASP A 136 -6.71 -28.96 -24.15
C ASP A 136 -5.89 -27.78 -24.68
N ASP A 137 -6.44 -26.56 -24.72
CA ASP A 137 -5.74 -25.35 -25.19
C ASP A 137 -4.85 -24.74 -24.09
N VAL A 138 -3.77 -25.46 -23.78
CA VAL A 138 -2.77 -25.05 -22.78
C VAL A 138 -2.04 -23.78 -23.21
N GLN A 139 -1.94 -23.51 -24.51
CA GLN A 139 -1.29 -22.31 -25.04
C GLN A 139 -2.12 -21.06 -24.71
N GLN A 140 -3.42 -21.08 -24.97
CA GLN A 140 -4.33 -19.99 -24.64
C GLN A 140 -4.38 -19.77 -23.12
N TYR A 141 -4.41 -20.84 -22.33
CA TYR A 141 -4.37 -20.75 -20.87
C TYR A 141 -3.11 -20.04 -20.36
N ASN A 142 -1.92 -20.42 -20.86
CA ASN A 142 -0.67 -19.79 -20.49
C ASN A 142 -0.61 -18.31 -20.92
N ASN A 143 -1.09 -17.96 -22.11
CA ASN A 143 -1.19 -16.56 -22.52
C ASN A 143 -2.10 -15.74 -21.59
N ALA A 144 -3.25 -16.29 -21.19
CA ALA A 144 -4.16 -15.63 -20.26
C ALA A 144 -3.52 -15.42 -18.87
N LEU A 145 -2.79 -16.42 -18.35
CA LEU A 145 -2.02 -16.29 -17.11
C LEU A 145 -0.91 -15.25 -17.22
N GLY A 146 -0.21 -15.21 -18.36
CA GLY A 146 0.77 -14.18 -18.66
C GLY A 146 0.17 -12.78 -18.63
N PHE A 147 -0.98 -12.56 -19.27
CA PHE A 147 -1.71 -11.29 -19.23
C PHE A 147 -2.18 -10.91 -17.83
N PHE A 148 -2.65 -11.88 -17.05
CA PHE A 148 -3.01 -11.65 -15.65
C PHE A 148 -1.80 -11.12 -14.87
N VAL A 149 -0.69 -11.87 -14.85
CA VAL A 149 0.48 -11.51 -14.03
C VAL A 149 1.20 -10.25 -14.54
N ILE A 150 1.27 -10.01 -15.85
CA ILE A 150 1.96 -8.82 -16.38
C ILE A 150 1.23 -7.52 -16.02
N LEU A 151 -0.11 -7.51 -16.03
CA LEU A 151 -0.86 -6.32 -15.59
C LEU A 151 -0.73 -6.08 -14.09
N TRP A 152 -0.65 -7.15 -13.29
CA TRP A 152 -0.30 -7.03 -11.87
C TRP A 152 1.12 -6.50 -11.66
N THR A 153 2.07 -6.86 -12.54
CA THR A 153 3.43 -6.29 -12.53
C THR A 153 3.38 -4.78 -12.72
N VAL A 154 2.66 -4.29 -13.74
CA VAL A 154 2.47 -2.84 -13.97
C VAL A 154 1.88 -2.15 -12.74
N PHE A 155 0.94 -2.80 -12.04
CA PHE A 155 0.37 -2.23 -10.83
C PHE A 155 1.37 -2.19 -9.67
N VAL A 156 2.17 -3.25 -9.46
CA VAL A 156 3.25 -3.27 -8.46
C VAL A 156 4.30 -2.20 -8.74
N LEU A 157 4.64 -1.95 -10.01
CA LEU A 157 5.54 -0.87 -10.41
C LEU A 157 5.04 0.51 -9.92
N THR A 158 3.72 0.74 -9.90
CA THR A 158 3.17 1.99 -9.34
C THR A 158 3.45 2.10 -7.84
N PHE A 159 3.39 0.99 -7.09
CA PHE A 159 3.73 0.96 -5.67
C PHE A 159 5.23 1.13 -5.44
N LEU A 160 6.07 0.56 -6.30
CA LEU A 160 7.52 0.78 -6.24
C LEU A 160 7.84 2.27 -6.32
N VAL A 161 7.31 2.97 -7.32
CA VAL A 161 7.51 4.43 -7.48
C VAL A 161 6.94 5.20 -6.30
N ALA A 162 5.72 4.87 -5.85
CA ALA A 162 5.09 5.52 -4.71
C ALA A 162 5.79 5.25 -3.37
N SER A 163 6.56 4.15 -3.26
CA SER A 163 7.30 3.78 -2.05
C SER A 163 8.67 4.47 -1.90
N LEU A 164 9.22 5.05 -2.97
CA LEU A 164 10.51 5.74 -2.97
C LEU A 164 10.71 6.75 -1.80
N PRO A 165 9.72 7.58 -1.41
CA PRO A 165 9.86 8.51 -0.29
C PRO A 165 9.66 7.87 1.10
N THR A 166 9.42 6.56 1.20
CA THR A 166 9.08 5.89 2.47
C THR A 166 10.31 5.38 3.21
N ASN A 167 10.77 4.16 2.92
CA ASN A 167 11.99 3.58 3.46
C ASN A 167 12.58 2.57 2.48
N LEU A 168 13.87 2.27 2.66
CA LEU A 168 14.62 1.38 1.78
C LEU A 168 14.07 -0.05 1.78
N VAL A 169 13.52 -0.52 2.91
CA VAL A 169 12.94 -1.86 3.06
C VAL A 169 11.71 -2.05 2.17
N TYR A 170 10.77 -1.10 2.15
CA TYR A 170 9.60 -1.13 1.26
C TYR A 170 10.02 -1.08 -0.21
N ILE A 171 11.00 -0.21 -0.55
CA ILE A 171 11.52 -0.13 -1.92
C ILE A 171 12.07 -1.48 -2.36
N TRP A 172 12.86 -2.16 -1.51
CA TRP A 172 13.37 -3.50 -1.81
C TRP A 172 12.27 -4.54 -1.97
N ILE A 173 11.24 -4.52 -1.12
CA ILE A 173 10.10 -5.43 -1.26
C ILE A 173 9.42 -5.22 -2.62
N PHE A 174 9.01 -3.99 -2.95
CA PHE A 174 8.31 -3.75 -4.20
C PHE A 174 9.19 -4.02 -5.43
N PHE A 175 10.48 -3.68 -5.37
CA PHE A 175 11.41 -3.95 -6.47
C PHE A 175 11.58 -5.44 -6.73
N THR A 176 11.76 -6.23 -5.67
CA THR A 176 11.91 -7.69 -5.80
C THR A 176 10.60 -8.35 -6.23
N VAL A 177 9.45 -7.90 -5.73
CA VAL A 177 8.13 -8.40 -6.17
C VAL A 177 7.86 -8.06 -7.64
N ASP A 178 8.18 -6.84 -8.07
CA ASP A 178 8.00 -6.40 -9.45
C ASP A 178 8.81 -7.28 -10.42
N LEU A 179 10.10 -7.49 -10.14
CA LEU A 179 10.93 -8.41 -10.90
C LEU A 179 10.40 -9.85 -10.87
N ALA A 180 9.90 -10.30 -9.73
CA ALA A 180 9.33 -11.63 -9.61
C ALA A 180 8.12 -11.82 -10.52
N PHE A 181 7.16 -10.88 -10.48
CA PHE A 181 5.95 -10.95 -11.30
C PHE A 181 6.28 -10.82 -12.79
N LEU A 182 7.23 -9.95 -13.15
CA LEU A 182 7.72 -9.83 -14.53
C LEU A 182 8.27 -11.16 -15.05
N LEU A 183 9.13 -11.83 -14.28
CA LEU A 183 9.73 -13.11 -14.66
C LEU A 183 8.70 -14.24 -14.71
N ILE A 184 7.74 -14.26 -13.79
CA ILE A 184 6.64 -15.24 -13.79
C ILE A 184 5.75 -15.02 -15.01
N ALA A 185 5.39 -13.78 -15.35
CA ALA A 185 4.62 -13.48 -16.56
C ALA A 185 5.37 -13.93 -17.83
N ALA A 186 6.66 -13.60 -17.92
CA ALA A 186 7.52 -14.05 -19.01
C ALA A 186 7.61 -15.58 -19.09
N SER A 187 7.58 -16.29 -17.94
CA SER A 187 7.57 -17.76 -17.92
C SER A 187 6.31 -18.35 -18.56
N TYR A 188 5.15 -17.72 -18.35
CA TYR A 188 3.90 -18.16 -18.96
C TYR A 188 3.90 -17.91 -20.47
N PHE A 189 4.38 -16.75 -20.93
CA PHE A 189 4.51 -16.48 -22.37
C PHE A 189 5.51 -17.43 -23.03
N ALA A 190 6.67 -17.68 -22.41
CA ALA A 190 7.64 -18.66 -22.92
C ALA A 190 7.05 -20.08 -23.00
N ALA A 191 6.19 -20.46 -22.05
CA ALA A 191 5.47 -21.73 -22.10
C ALA A 191 4.44 -21.77 -23.24
N ALA A 192 3.74 -20.66 -23.51
CA ALA A 192 2.82 -20.54 -24.63
C ALA A 192 3.54 -20.57 -26.00
N ASP A 193 4.77 -20.07 -26.07
CA ASP A 193 5.62 -20.11 -27.28
C ASP A 193 6.31 -21.48 -27.47
N GLY A 194 6.06 -22.46 -26.59
CA GLY A 194 6.65 -23.80 -26.65
C GLY A 194 8.09 -23.90 -26.12
N ASN A 195 8.63 -22.83 -25.54
CA ASN A 195 9.97 -22.82 -24.95
C ASN A 195 9.94 -23.25 -23.47
N HIS A 196 9.71 -24.55 -23.25
CA HIS A 196 9.54 -25.11 -21.90
C HIS A 196 10.76 -24.95 -21.00
N THR A 197 11.98 -25.06 -21.55
CA THR A 197 13.21 -24.91 -20.76
C THR A 197 13.37 -23.47 -20.26
N ALA A 198 13.12 -22.47 -21.12
CA ALA A 198 13.14 -21.07 -20.70
C ALA A 198 12.01 -20.77 -19.72
N ALA A 199 10.81 -21.31 -19.93
CA ALA A 199 9.68 -21.15 -19.03
C ALA A 199 10.02 -21.62 -17.60
N ILE A 200 10.60 -22.82 -17.45
CA ILE A 200 11.01 -23.32 -16.14
C ILE A 200 12.10 -22.42 -15.52
N GLY A 201 13.10 -22.01 -16.30
CA GLY A 201 14.16 -21.12 -15.84
C GLY A 201 13.64 -19.77 -15.34
N LEU A 202 12.74 -19.14 -16.11
CA LEU A 202 12.09 -17.87 -15.76
C LEU A 202 11.20 -18.01 -14.52
N LYS A 203 10.43 -19.10 -14.43
CA LYS A 203 9.57 -19.36 -13.26
C LYS A 203 10.39 -19.53 -11.99
N LYS A 204 11.50 -20.27 -12.04
CA LYS A 204 12.43 -20.42 -10.91
C LYS A 204 13.10 -19.10 -10.55
N ALA A 205 13.54 -18.32 -11.53
CA ALA A 205 14.11 -16.99 -11.30
C ALA A 205 13.10 -16.07 -10.61
N GLY A 206 11.85 -16.03 -11.07
CA GLY A 206 10.77 -15.30 -10.41
C GLY A 206 10.53 -15.80 -8.97
N GLY A 207 10.57 -17.12 -8.75
CA GLY A 207 10.56 -17.73 -7.42
C GLY A 207 11.66 -17.21 -6.50
N VAL A 208 12.90 -17.08 -6.98
CA VAL A 208 14.00 -16.53 -6.18
C VAL A 208 13.71 -15.09 -5.72
N PHE A 209 13.20 -14.24 -6.62
CA PHE A 209 12.84 -12.87 -6.26
C PHE A 209 11.65 -12.80 -5.29
N CYS A 210 10.64 -13.67 -5.44
CA CYS A 210 9.57 -13.83 -4.45
C CYS A 210 10.13 -14.23 -3.07
N PHE A 211 11.12 -15.13 -3.04
CA PHE A 211 11.75 -15.57 -1.79
C PHE A 211 12.49 -14.42 -1.10
N LEU A 212 13.27 -13.65 -1.87
CA LEU A 212 13.97 -12.46 -1.36
C LEU A 212 12.98 -11.41 -0.81
N ALA A 213 11.90 -11.12 -1.55
CA ALA A 213 10.83 -10.24 -1.10
C ALA A 213 10.21 -10.75 0.23
N GLY A 214 9.98 -12.05 0.33
CA GLY A 214 9.47 -12.69 1.54
C GLY A 214 10.42 -12.52 2.74
N LEU A 215 11.72 -12.73 2.56
CA LEU A 215 12.73 -12.53 3.62
C LEU A 215 12.79 -11.08 4.10
N VAL A 216 12.74 -10.11 3.18
CA VAL A 216 12.70 -8.68 3.54
C VAL A 216 11.38 -8.34 4.24
N GLY A 217 10.27 -8.95 3.82
CA GLY A 217 8.98 -8.84 4.51
C GLY A 217 9.01 -9.41 5.94
N TRP A 218 9.70 -10.53 6.17
CA TRP A 218 9.93 -11.07 7.52
C TRP A 218 10.75 -10.12 8.39
N TYR A 219 11.80 -9.53 7.83
CA TYR A 219 12.59 -8.50 8.51
C TYR A 219 11.72 -7.30 8.91
N LEU A 220 10.89 -6.80 7.99
CA LEU A 220 9.98 -5.68 8.26
C LEU A 220 8.95 -6.02 9.34
N THR A 221 8.38 -7.23 9.27
CA THR A 221 7.44 -7.73 10.29
C THR A 221 8.10 -7.75 11.67
N PHE A 222 9.30 -8.31 11.74
CA PHE A 222 10.06 -8.38 12.99
C PHE A 222 10.39 -6.99 13.53
N ALA A 223 10.84 -6.07 12.68
CA ALA A 223 11.11 -4.68 13.06
C ALA A 223 9.85 -3.97 13.59
N LEU A 224 8.68 -4.18 12.97
CA LEU A 224 7.42 -3.59 13.42
C LEU A 224 6.95 -4.16 14.77
N LEU A 225 7.18 -5.45 15.03
CA LEU A 225 6.85 -6.08 16.33
C LEU A 225 7.79 -5.61 17.45
N LEU A 226 9.03 -5.25 17.13
CA LEU A 226 10.03 -4.81 18.11
C LEU A 226 9.99 -3.31 18.44
N LYS A 227 9.39 -2.49 17.56
CA LYS A 227 9.40 -1.02 17.60
C LYS A 227 9.00 -0.39 18.95
N ASP A 228 8.17 -1.08 19.74
CA ASP A 228 7.70 -0.59 21.04
C ASP A 228 8.19 -1.43 22.24
N SER A 229 9.11 -2.39 22.04
CA SER A 229 9.52 -3.33 23.12
C SER A 229 11.01 -3.42 23.43
N LEU A 230 11.87 -3.60 22.42
CA LEU A 230 13.26 -4.02 22.67
C LEU A 230 14.30 -3.19 21.91
N ILE A 231 14.24 -3.17 20.57
CA ILE A 231 15.28 -2.59 19.71
C ILE A 231 14.63 -1.99 18.47
N ASP A 232 15.01 -0.75 18.14
CA ASP A 232 14.67 -0.12 16.87
C ASP A 232 15.62 -0.60 15.76
N LEU A 233 15.10 -1.39 14.82
CA LEU A 233 15.86 -1.87 13.67
C LEU A 233 15.92 -0.84 12.54
N PRO A 234 17.06 -0.72 11.82
CA PRO A 234 17.23 0.30 10.80
C PRO A 234 16.43 0.00 9.53
N LEU A 235 15.38 0.78 9.27
CA LEU A 235 14.56 0.65 8.05
C LEU A 235 15.08 1.47 6.85
N GLY A 236 16.06 2.36 7.08
CA GLY A 236 16.65 3.21 6.04
C GLY A 236 15.68 4.27 5.49
N ASP A 237 15.48 5.36 6.23
CA ASP A 237 14.61 6.46 5.83
C ASP A 237 15.14 7.18 4.57
N THR A 238 14.36 7.12 3.49
CA THR A 238 14.67 7.73 2.19
C THR A 238 13.97 9.06 1.97
N SER A 239 13.08 9.48 2.87
CA SER A 239 12.30 10.72 2.74
C SER A 239 13.17 11.97 2.61
N ARG A 240 14.41 11.92 3.09
CA ARG A 240 15.40 13.01 2.99
C ARG A 240 15.80 13.34 1.55
N TYR A 241 15.73 12.37 0.63
CA TYR A 241 16.12 12.56 -0.77
C TYR A 241 14.96 13.05 -1.66
N PHE A 242 13.72 12.79 -1.23
CA PHE A 242 12.51 13.19 -1.95
C PHE A 242 11.89 14.39 -1.22
N GLY A 243 12.47 15.57 -1.46
CA GLY A 243 12.05 16.82 -0.80
C GLY A 243 10.53 17.01 -0.78
N LYS A 244 10.00 17.51 0.34
CA LYS A 244 8.55 17.72 0.53
C LYS A 244 7.99 18.58 -0.60
N VAL A 245 7.14 17.99 -1.45
CA VAL A 245 6.34 18.75 -2.41
C VAL A 245 5.46 19.71 -1.60
N LYS A 246 5.67 21.02 -1.78
CA LYS A 246 4.85 22.06 -1.15
C LYS A 246 3.39 21.81 -1.54
N LYS A 247 2.51 21.63 -0.55
CA LYS A 247 1.06 21.71 -0.74
C LYS A 247 0.77 23.12 -1.28
N HIS A 248 0.28 23.21 -2.51
CA HIS A 248 -0.45 24.40 -2.94
C HIS A 248 -1.84 24.31 -2.29
N ASP A 249 -2.14 25.32 -1.48
CA ASP A 249 -3.40 25.48 -0.74
C ASP A 249 -4.62 25.56 -1.66
#